data_AF-A0A2C6U4I5-F1
#
_entry.id   AF-A0A2C6U4I5-F1
#
_cell.length_a   1.000
_cell.length_b   1.000
_cell.length_c   1.000
_cell.angle_alpha   90.00
_cell.angle_beta   90.00
_cell.angle_gamma   90.00
#
_symmetry.space_group_name_H-M   'P 1'
#
loop_
_entity.id
_entity.type
_entity.pdbx_description
1 polymer ?
#
loop_
_entity_poly.entity_id
_entity_poly.type
_entity_poly.pdbx_seq_one_letter_code
_entity_poly.pdbx_strand_id
1 'polypeptide(L)'
;MRENNRVLKLVESADLGSKIQSCIDYLGREIEYLEETREWAIKNNEFRLQQEINNAWKSQYITLSILKSIREDSELMNDELVMIVKKEQEKASFENFGERSDNA
;
A
#
# COMPACT_ATOMS: atom_id res chain seq x y z
N MET A 1 24.84 -12.18 -2.70
CA MET A 1 24.45 -12.04 -1.27
C MET A 1 24.39 -10.59 -0.76
N ARG A 2 25.41 -9.72 -0.93
CA ARG A 2 25.37 -8.32 -0.41
C ARG A 2 24.25 -7.46 -1.01
N GLU A 3 23.95 -7.64 -2.30
CA GLU A 3 22.93 -6.87 -3.02
C GLU A 3 21.51 -7.29 -2.64
N ASN A 4 21.27 -8.60 -2.48
CA ASN A 4 19.99 -9.16 -2.00
C ASN A 4 19.57 -8.59 -0.63
N ASN A 5 20.52 -8.47 0.31
CA ASN A 5 20.25 -7.85 1.61
C ASN A 5 20.01 -6.33 1.53
N ARG A 6 20.51 -5.67 0.48
CA ARG A 6 20.26 -4.25 0.22
C ARG A 6 18.84 -4.02 -0.30
N VAL A 7 18.34 -4.92 -1.16
CA VAL A 7 16.97 -4.86 -1.69
C VAL A 7 15.94 -4.98 -0.56
N LEU A 8 16.08 -5.97 0.32
CA LEU A 8 15.16 -6.15 1.47
C LEU A 8 15.15 -4.93 2.39
N LYS A 9 16.34 -4.41 2.75
CA LYS A 9 16.45 -3.19 3.57
C LYS A 9 15.82 -1.97 2.89
N LEU A 10 15.91 -1.87 1.56
CA LEU A 10 15.32 -0.78 0.81
C LEU A 10 13.80 -0.85 0.84
N VAL A 11 13.22 -2.05 0.65
CA VAL A 11 11.78 -2.31 0.78
C VAL A 11 11.28 -1.95 2.18
N GLU A 12 11.95 -2.42 3.23
CA GLU A 12 11.62 -2.09 4.62
C GLU A 12 11.71 -0.58 4.89
N SER A 13 12.76 0.08 4.40
CA SER A 13 12.97 1.52 4.61
C SER A 13 12.01 2.42 3.83
N ALA A 14 11.51 1.93 2.69
CA ALA A 14 10.59 2.69 1.86
C ALA A 14 9.22 2.84 2.53
N ASP A 15 8.80 1.82 3.29
CA ASP A 15 7.59 1.79 4.13
C ASP A 15 6.36 2.38 3.42
N LEU A 16 6.18 1.97 2.15
CA LEU A 16 5.12 2.48 1.27
C LEU A 16 3.73 2.15 1.83
N GLY A 17 3.57 0.94 2.39
CA GLY A 17 2.31 0.51 3.00
C GLY A 17 1.82 1.47 4.08
N SER A 18 2.68 1.83 5.04
CA SER A 18 2.31 2.76 6.13
C SER A 18 2.02 4.17 5.63
N LYS A 19 2.76 4.65 4.61
CA LYS A 19 2.50 5.95 3.98
C LYS A 19 1.15 5.97 3.27
N ILE A 20 0.82 4.93 2.51
CA ILE A 20 -0.48 4.81 1.83
C ILE A 20 -1.60 4.68 2.87
N GLN A 21 -1.39 3.89 3.93
CA GLN A 21 -2.36 3.76 5.01
C GLN A 21 -2.65 5.10 5.69
N SER A 22 -1.62 5.93 5.92
CA SER A 22 -1.81 7.28 6.47
C SER A 22 -2.70 8.17 5.57
N CYS A 23 -2.58 8.05 4.25
CA CYS A 23 -3.46 8.74 3.30
C CYS A 23 -4.90 8.20 3.35
N ILE A 24 -5.07 6.88 3.48
CA ILE A 24 -6.37 6.23 3.65
C ILE A 24 -7.05 6.72 4.94
N ASP A 25 -6.32 6.78 6.05
CA ASP A 25 -6.84 7.22 7.35
C ASP A 25 -7.21 8.70 7.37
N TYR A 26 -6.47 9.53 6.65
CA TYR A 26 -6.83 10.93 6.44
C TYR A 26 -8.13 11.06 5.63
N LEU A 27 -8.22 10.39 4.48
CA LEU A 27 -9.41 10.47 3.62
C LEU A 27 -10.65 9.87 4.29
N GLY A 28 -10.49 8.80 5.10
CA GLY A 28 -11.59 8.25 5.88
C GLY A 28 -12.24 9.29 6.79
N ARG A 29 -11.42 10.07 7.51
CA ARG A 29 -11.90 11.16 8.37
C ARG A 29 -12.56 12.29 7.58
N GLU A 30 -12.01 12.65 6.42
CA GLU A 30 -12.62 13.67 5.55
C GLU A 30 -13.98 13.23 5.02
N ILE A 31 -14.14 11.93 4.69
CA ILE A 31 -15.41 11.35 4.25
C ILE A 31 -16.45 11.43 5.38
N GLU A 32 -16.08 11.05 6.61
CA GLU A 32 -16.95 11.15 7.79
C GLU A 32 -17.42 12.59 8.01
N TYR A 33 -16.52 13.58 7.94
CA TYR A 33 -16.87 14.99 8.07
C TYR A 33 -17.82 15.48 6.96
N LEU A 34 -17.61 15.03 5.71
CA LEU A 34 -18.53 15.34 4.62
C LEU A 34 -19.91 14.73 4.85
N GLU A 35 -20.00 13.53 5.40
CA GLU A 35 -21.28 12.88 5.73
C GLU A 35 -22.06 13.68 6.78
N GLU A 36 -21.39 14.11 7.85
CA GLU A 36 -21.99 14.99 8.87
C GLU A 36 -22.50 16.31 8.27
N THR A 37 -21.67 16.94 7.44
CA THR A 37 -22.03 18.20 6.77
C THR A 37 -23.22 18.01 5.82
N ARG A 38 -23.27 16.87 5.12
CA ARG A 38 -24.37 16.52 4.22
C ARG A 38 -25.68 16.33 4.97
N GLU A 39 -25.65 15.64 6.11
CA GLU A 39 -26.82 15.48 6.96
C GLU A 39 -27.35 16.82 7.47
N TRP A 40 -26.45 17.71 7.89
CA TRP A 40 -26.82 19.07 8.28
C TRP A 40 -27.47 19.83 7.11
N ALA A 41 -26.89 19.76 5.90
CA ALA A 41 -27.43 20.42 4.73
C ALA A 41 -28.84 19.91 4.37
N ILE A 42 -29.08 18.59 4.47
CA ILE A 42 -30.39 17.99 4.26
C ILE A 42 -31.40 18.51 5.29
N LYS A 43 -31.04 18.54 6.58
CA LYS A 43 -31.92 19.02 7.66
C LYS A 43 -32.31 20.49 7.51
N ASN A 44 -31.45 21.30 6.88
CA ASN A 44 -31.67 22.73 6.68
C ASN A 44 -32.21 23.10 5.28
N ASN A 45 -32.54 22.11 4.44
CA ASN A 45 -32.97 22.31 3.05
C ASN A 45 -31.94 23.08 2.18
N GLU A 46 -30.64 22.92 2.49
CA GLU A 46 -29.53 23.53 1.74
C GLU A 46 -29.17 22.67 0.51
N PHE A 47 -30.05 22.65 -0.49
CA PHE A 47 -29.94 21.77 -1.66
C PHE A 47 -28.66 21.94 -2.47
N ARG A 48 -28.18 23.18 -2.62
CA ARG A 48 -26.94 23.45 -3.37
C ARG A 48 -25.73 22.84 -2.65
N LEU A 49 -25.64 23.07 -1.34
CA LEU A 49 -24.58 22.52 -0.50
C LEU A 49 -24.62 20.99 -0.50
N GLN A 50 -25.81 20.39 -0.42
CA GLN A 50 -25.98 18.94 -0.52
C GLN A 50 -25.41 18.38 -1.83
N GLN A 51 -25.64 19.04 -2.97
CA GLN A 51 -25.10 18.62 -4.27
C GLN A 51 -23.58 18.76 -4.34
N GLU A 52 -23.04 19.87 -3.85
CA GLU A 52 -21.59 20.09 -3.78
C GLU A 52 -20.91 19.01 -2.92
N ILE A 53 -21.49 18.67 -1.76
CA ILE A 53 -20.97 17.61 -0.89
C ILE A 53 -21.08 16.23 -1.54
N ASN A 54 -22.19 15.90 -2.23
CA ASN A 54 -22.32 14.63 -2.94
C ASN A 54 -21.22 14.44 -3.99
N ASN A 55 -20.81 15.51 -4.68
CA ASN A 55 -19.74 15.45 -5.67
C ASN A 55 -18.37 15.25 -5.00
N ALA A 56 -18.11 15.96 -3.90
CA ALA A 56 -16.90 15.78 -3.11
C ALA A 56 -16.80 14.35 -2.55
N TRP A 57 -17.89 13.82 -2.00
CA TRP A 57 -17.97 12.46 -1.45
C TRP A 57 -17.68 11.39 -2.52
N LYS A 58 -18.24 11.52 -3.74
CA LYS A 58 -17.90 10.63 -4.87
C LYS A 58 -16.42 10.65 -5.21
N SER A 59 -15.82 11.85 -5.28
CA SER A 59 -14.40 11.99 -5.59
C SER A 59 -13.54 11.33 -4.51
N GLN A 60 -13.84 11.58 -3.23
CA GLN A 60 -13.10 10.99 -2.11
C GLN A 60 -13.23 9.48 -2.08
N TYR A 61 -14.41 8.91 -2.37
CA TYR A 61 -14.61 7.47 -2.43
C TYR A 61 -13.81 6.80 -3.55
N ILE A 62 -13.75 7.44 -4.73
CA ILE A 62 -12.89 6.97 -5.84
C ILE A 62 -11.42 7.02 -5.41
N THR A 63 -10.96 8.12 -4.81
CA THR A 63 -9.58 8.24 -4.32
C THR A 63 -9.25 7.18 -3.28
N LEU A 64 -10.14 6.96 -2.30
CA LEU A 64 -9.99 5.93 -1.28
C LEU A 64 -9.88 4.53 -1.90
N SER A 65 -10.71 4.24 -2.92
CA SER A 65 -10.69 2.95 -3.61
C SER A 65 -9.38 2.72 -4.35
N ILE A 66 -8.86 3.75 -5.03
CA ILE A 66 -7.56 3.71 -5.70
C ILE A 66 -6.43 3.49 -4.68
N LEU A 67 -6.44 4.20 -3.55
CA LEU A 67 -5.41 4.04 -2.52
C LEU A 67 -5.42 2.65 -1.89
N LYS A 68 -6.59 2.06 -1.67
CA LYS A 68 -6.70 0.67 -1.21
C LYS A 68 -6.07 -0.30 -2.20
N SER A 69 -6.39 -0.15 -3.50
CA SER A 69 -5.77 -0.97 -4.56
C SER A 69 -4.25 -0.81 -4.58
N ILE A 70 -3.73 0.43 -4.52
CA ILE A 70 -2.27 0.68 -4.51
C ILE A 70 -1.62 0.07 -3.27
N ARG A 71 -2.30 0.09 -2.11
CA ARG A 71 -1.80 -0.56 -0.90
C ARG A 71 -1.69 -2.06 -1.08
N GLU A 72 -2.75 -2.71 -1.57
CA GLU A 72 -2.78 -4.14 -1.84
C GLU A 72 -1.70 -4.54 -2.85
N ASP A 73 -1.57 -3.80 -3.95
CA ASP A 73 -0.53 -4.02 -4.96
C ASP A 73 0.87 -3.86 -4.36
N SER A 74 1.08 -2.87 -3.49
CA SER A 74 2.37 -2.66 -2.81
C SER A 74 2.70 -3.80 -1.84
N GLU A 75 1.71 -4.36 -1.15
CA GLU A 75 1.90 -5.50 -0.24
C GLU A 75 2.28 -6.75 -1.04
N LEU A 76 1.55 -7.04 -2.12
CA LEU A 76 1.85 -8.15 -3.03
C LEU A 76 3.26 -8.03 -3.64
N MET A 77 3.62 -6.85 -4.13
CA MET A 77 4.96 -6.61 -4.68
C MET A 77 6.06 -6.83 -3.65
N ASN A 78 5.85 -6.39 -2.40
CA ASN A 78 6.82 -6.59 -1.33
C ASN A 78 6.98 -8.09 -1.01
N ASP A 79 5.88 -8.82 -0.90
CA ASP A 79 5.89 -10.26 -0.64
C ASP A 79 6.60 -11.04 -1.76
N GLU A 80 6.34 -10.70 -3.02
CA GLU A 80 7.02 -11.29 -4.18
C GLU A 80 8.51 -11.01 -4.17
N LEU A 81 8.93 -9.76 -3.89
CA LEU A 81 10.34 -9.39 -3.79
C LEU A 81 11.05 -10.17 -2.69
N VAL A 82 10.43 -10.28 -1.50
CA VAL A 82 10.97 -11.07 -0.39
C VAL A 82 11.13 -12.53 -0.80
N MET A 83 10.14 -13.11 -1.49
CA MET A 83 10.20 -14.48 -1.97
C MET A 83 11.32 -14.70 -2.98
N ILE A 84 11.45 -13.81 -3.98
CA ILE A 84 12.51 -13.88 -5.00
C ILE A 84 13.88 -13.81 -4.34
N VAL A 85 14.08 -12.84 -3.44
CA VAL A 85 15.35 -12.67 -2.74
C VAL A 85 15.72 -13.91 -1.92
N LYS A 86 14.77 -14.51 -1.20
CA LYS A 86 14.99 -15.75 -0.43
C LYS A 86 15.38 -16.92 -1.34
N LYS A 87 14.66 -17.12 -2.44
CA LYS A 87 14.98 -18.18 -3.43
C LYS A 87 16.37 -18.01 -4.03
N GLU A 88 16.80 -16.79 -4.31
CA GLU A 88 18.16 -16.53 -4.80
C GLU A 88 19.23 -16.80 -3.74
N GLN A 89 18.97 -16.44 -2.47
CA GLN A 89 19.87 -16.76 -1.36
C GLN A 89 20.02 -18.28 -1.17
N GLU A 90 18.92 -19.03 -1.28
CA GLU A 90 18.94 -20.49 -1.24
C GLU A 90 19.76 -21.07 -2.40
N LYS A 91 19.50 -20.65 -3.65
CA LYS A 91 20.26 -21.09 -4.83
C LYS A 91 21.77 -20.84 -4.70
N ALA A 92 22.15 -19.63 -4.31
CA ALA A 92 23.55 -19.27 -4.08
C ALA A 92 24.18 -20.12 -2.95
N SER A 93 23.38 -20.57 -1.99
CA SER A 93 23.87 -21.48 -0.94
C SER A 93 24.11 -22.88 -1.49
N PHE A 94 23.23 -23.39 -2.38
CA PHE A 94 23.40 -24.70 -3.02
C PHE A 94 24.55 -24.77 -4.03
N GLU A 95 24.80 -23.71 -4.81
CA GLU A 95 25.92 -23.66 -5.77
C GLU A 95 27.29 -23.74 -5.08
N ASN A 96 27.41 -23.19 -3.86
CA ASN A 96 28.65 -23.29 -3.06
C ASN A 96 28.93 -24.70 -2.50
N PHE A 97 27.95 -25.61 -2.49
CA PHE A 97 28.17 -27.00 -2.09
C PHE A 97 28.64 -27.89 -3.26
N GLY A 98 28.47 -27.46 -4.51
CA GLY A 98 28.87 -28.22 -5.70
C GLY A 98 30.38 -28.21 -5.98
N GLU A 99 31.10 -27.15 -5.59
CA GLU A 99 32.56 -27.05 -5.80
C GLU A 99 33.40 -27.78 -4.74
N ARG A 100 32.78 -28.44 -3.75
CA ARG A 100 33.50 -29.17 -2.68
C ARG A 100 33.51 -30.69 -2.81
N SER A 101 33.08 -31.22 -3.96
CA SER A 101 32.93 -32.66 -4.21
C SER A 101 33.90 -33.22 -5.26
N ASP A 102 35.11 -32.68 -5.38
CA ASP A 102 36.22 -33.38 -6.06
C ASP A 102 37.48 -33.26 -5.18
N ASN A 103 37.63 -34.24 -4.28
CA ASN A 103 38.92 -34.72 -3.74
C ASN A 103 38.65 -35.81 -2.69
N ALA A 104 38.47 -37.05 -3.14
CA ALA A 104 38.83 -38.29 -2.43
C ALA A 104 38.73 -39.49 -3.37
#